data_AF-A0A956E129-F1
#
_entry.id   AF-A0A956E129-F1
#
_cell.length_a   1.000
_cell.length_b   1.000
_cell.length_c   1.000
_cell.angle_alpha   90.00
_cell.angle_beta   90.00
_cell.angle_gamma   90.00
#
_symmetry.space_group_name_H-M   'P 1'
#
loop_
_entity.id
_entity.type
_entity.pdbx_description
1 polymer ?
#
loop_
_entity_poly.entity_id
_entity_poly.type
_entity_poly.pdbx_seq_one_letter_code
_entity_poly.pdbx_strand_id
1 'polypeptide(L)'
;MNAPWRSLRRGWVALVLLGWFSSGCSASNQQAHWAGDDYYRRGDYARAVVAYHVQLSEPVQRPDRSGAMLRLGLAYLTQSSAEADARAELILRQLIEQYPDSESAQSARIALTRLKRARRAEQAERDDSVRVARLEYVLGAYRRQLKRTRERLVAYREANTDASSERATMVKEIEGLKLKLKQQEAQIESLSKQLDAIKRIDLDRQPD
;
A
#
# COMPACT_ATOMS: atom_id res chain seq x y z
N MET A 1 -0.45 -20.99 -27.04
CA MET A 1 -0.99 -19.88 -27.84
C MET A 1 -0.21 -18.62 -27.46
N ASN A 2 0.93 -18.38 -28.13
CA ASN A 2 1.79 -17.22 -27.91
C ASN A 2 2.01 -16.54 -29.26
N ALA A 3 1.64 -15.27 -29.37
CA ALA A 3 1.81 -14.45 -30.56
C ALA A 3 3.24 -13.85 -30.61
N PRO A 4 3.91 -13.82 -31.78
CA PRO A 4 5.09 -13.01 -32.00
C PRO A 4 4.74 -11.75 -32.81
N TRP A 5 5.06 -10.57 -32.29
CA TRP A 5 5.12 -9.34 -33.09
C TRP A 5 6.48 -8.68 -32.85
N ARG A 6 7.34 -8.72 -33.86
CA ARG A 6 8.55 -7.90 -33.96
C ARG A 6 8.54 -7.13 -35.28
N SER A 7 8.81 -5.83 -35.12
CA SER A 7 9.41 -4.87 -36.06
C SER A 7 8.74 -4.63 -37.41
N LEU A 8 7.99 -3.53 -37.47
CA LEU A 8 7.90 -2.68 -38.66
C LEU A 8 7.83 -1.21 -38.22
N ARG A 9 8.81 -0.41 -38.65
CA ARG A 9 8.71 1.03 -39.03
C ARG A 9 10.12 1.48 -39.42
N ARG A 10 10.42 1.46 -40.73
CA ARG A 10 10.17 2.55 -41.72
C ARG A 10 11.16 3.70 -41.53
N GLY A 11 12.23 3.66 -42.31
CA GLY A 11 13.01 4.85 -42.63
C GLY A 11 12.21 5.80 -43.51
N TRP A 12 12.33 7.10 -43.26
CA TRP A 12 11.85 8.18 -44.12
C TRP A 12 12.85 9.34 -44.06
N VAL A 13 13.56 9.51 -45.17
CA VAL A 13 13.81 10.77 -45.90
C VAL A 13 14.12 12.02 -45.06
N ALA A 14 15.40 12.40 -45.02
CA ALA A 14 15.81 13.78 -44.77
C ALA A 14 15.90 14.52 -46.11
N LEU A 15 14.96 15.42 -46.38
CA LEU A 15 15.00 16.33 -47.51
C LEU A 15 15.28 17.74 -46.99
N VAL A 16 16.43 18.24 -47.41
CA VAL A 16 16.93 19.61 -47.24
C VAL A 16 15.98 20.57 -47.94
N LEU A 17 15.49 21.60 -47.24
CA LEU A 17 15.05 22.84 -47.85
C LEU A 17 15.51 24.03 -47.00
N LEU A 18 16.52 24.72 -47.54
CA LEU A 18 16.84 26.11 -47.21
C LEU A 18 15.63 26.98 -47.56
N GLY A 19 15.08 27.66 -46.56
CA GLY A 19 14.12 28.74 -46.73
C GLY A 19 14.66 30.01 -46.11
N TRP A 20 15.13 30.93 -46.96
CA TRP A 20 15.33 32.34 -46.66
C TRP A 20 14.04 32.94 -46.08
N PHE A 21 14.15 33.61 -44.92
CA PHE A 21 13.28 34.76 -44.66
C PHE A 21 14.08 35.84 -43.94
N SER A 22 14.28 36.91 -44.70
CA SER A 22 14.91 38.17 -44.32
C SER A 22 14.02 38.98 -43.39
N SER A 23 14.67 39.61 -42.42
CA SER A 23 14.46 41.00 -41.99
C SER A 23 13.08 41.38 -41.43
N GLY A 24 13.02 41.39 -40.10
CA GLY A 24 13.04 42.65 -39.34
C GLY A 24 11.97 43.69 -39.70
N CYS A 25 10.82 43.59 -39.02
CA CYS A 25 10.03 44.76 -38.69
C CYS A 25 9.89 44.78 -37.16
N SER A 26 10.42 45.84 -36.55
CA SER A 26 10.43 46.09 -35.12
C SER A 26 8.99 46.24 -34.60
N ALA A 27 8.38 45.12 -34.21
CA ALA A 27 7.25 45.14 -33.30
C ALA A 27 7.77 45.72 -31.98
N SER A 28 7.36 46.96 -31.72
CA SER A 28 7.65 47.75 -30.53
C SER A 28 7.86 46.90 -29.26
N ASN A 29 8.97 47.09 -28.56
CA ASN A 29 9.30 46.44 -27.28
C ASN A 29 8.21 46.60 -26.19
N GLN A 30 7.23 47.49 -26.42
CA GLN A 30 6.06 47.73 -25.58
C GLN A 30 4.95 46.66 -25.75
N GLN A 31 4.86 45.96 -26.89
CA GLN A 31 3.89 44.88 -27.13
C GLN A 31 4.25 43.57 -26.40
N ALA A 32 5.54 43.37 -26.06
CA ALA A 32 5.99 42.17 -25.32
C ALA A 32 5.46 42.11 -23.88
N HIS A 33 5.18 43.26 -23.26
CA HIS A 33 4.68 43.35 -21.86
C HIS A 33 3.29 42.71 -21.69
N TRP A 34 2.47 42.73 -22.75
CA TRP A 34 1.06 42.33 -22.66
C TRP A 34 0.87 40.86 -23.00
N ALA A 35 1.83 40.25 -23.71
CA ALA A 35 1.76 38.84 -24.10
C ALA A 35 1.78 37.91 -22.89
N GLY A 36 2.66 38.17 -21.90
CA GLY A 36 2.73 37.35 -20.68
C GLY A 36 1.42 37.37 -19.88
N ASP A 37 0.90 38.56 -19.60
CA ASP A 37 -0.35 38.73 -18.86
C ASP A 37 -1.58 38.24 -19.63
N ASP A 38 -1.60 38.37 -20.96
CA ASP A 38 -2.65 37.84 -21.80
C ASP A 38 -2.65 36.31 -21.81
N TYR A 39 -1.50 35.67 -22.01
CA TYR A 39 -1.37 34.21 -21.91
C TYR A 39 -1.74 33.71 -20.51
N TYR A 40 -1.29 34.41 -19.46
CA TYR A 40 -1.61 34.05 -18.08
C TYR A 40 -3.11 34.11 -17.79
N ARG A 41 -3.80 35.18 -18.22
CA ARG A 41 -5.26 35.31 -18.06
C ARG A 41 -6.05 34.28 -18.85
N ARG A 42 -5.53 33.83 -19.98
CA ARG A 42 -6.11 32.74 -20.79
C ARG A 42 -5.82 31.34 -20.23
N GLY A 43 -5.00 31.24 -19.17
CA GLY A 43 -4.57 29.97 -18.58
C GLY A 43 -3.48 29.24 -19.38
N ASP A 44 -2.91 29.86 -20.41
CA ASP A 44 -1.78 29.32 -21.16
C ASP A 44 -0.47 29.63 -20.43
N TYR A 45 -0.27 28.95 -19.29
CA TYR A 45 0.87 29.21 -18.41
C TYR A 45 2.21 28.86 -19.07
N ALA A 46 2.23 27.89 -19.99
CA ALA A 46 3.44 27.53 -20.72
C ALA A 46 3.92 28.67 -21.62
N ARG A 47 3.01 29.29 -22.40
CA ARG A 47 3.37 30.47 -23.20
C ARG A 47 3.61 31.70 -22.34
N ALA A 48 2.88 31.85 -21.23
CA ALA A 48 3.10 32.94 -20.28
C ALA A 48 4.53 32.90 -19.70
N VAL A 49 5.01 31.72 -19.30
CA VAL A 49 6.38 31.51 -18.82
C VAL A 49 7.40 31.97 -19.85
N VAL A 50 7.25 31.57 -21.12
CA VAL A 50 8.16 31.99 -22.20
C VAL A 50 8.13 33.51 -22.37
N ALA A 51 6.96 34.12 -22.41
CA ALA A 51 6.81 35.57 -22.57
C ALA A 51 7.43 36.35 -21.40
N TYR A 52 7.25 35.89 -20.16
CA TYR A 52 7.87 36.53 -18.99
C TYR A 52 9.40 36.37 -18.99
N HIS A 53 9.94 35.23 -19.43
CA HIS A 53 11.39 35.08 -19.59
C HIS A 53 11.97 36.09 -20.60
N VAL A 54 11.29 36.29 -21.73
CA VAL A 54 11.67 37.31 -22.71
C VAL A 54 11.58 38.73 -22.10
N GLN A 55 10.54 39.01 -21.34
CA GLN A 55 10.40 40.31 -20.64
C GLN A 55 11.52 40.56 -19.63
N LEU A 56 12.01 39.51 -18.94
CA LEU A 56 13.05 39.60 -17.93
C LEU A 56 14.48 39.55 -18.50
N SER A 57 14.68 39.06 -19.73
CA SER A 57 15.99 39.02 -20.37
C SER A 57 16.42 40.37 -20.93
N GLU A 58 15.48 41.31 -21.12
CA GLU A 58 15.82 42.66 -21.57
C GLU A 58 16.56 43.47 -20.48
N PRO A 59 17.67 44.17 -20.84
CA PRO A 59 18.55 44.85 -19.89
C PRO A 59 18.00 46.21 -19.38
N VAL A 60 16.93 46.73 -19.97
CA VAL A 60 16.34 48.01 -19.55
C VAL A 60 15.64 47.83 -18.21
N GLN A 61 15.96 48.70 -17.24
CA GLN A 61 15.22 48.85 -15.99
C GLN A 61 13.76 49.20 -16.30
N ARG A 62 12.95 48.18 -16.55
CA ARG A 62 11.53 48.35 -16.78
C ARG A 62 10.83 48.65 -15.45
N PRO A 63 9.81 49.51 -15.43
CA PRO A 63 9.12 49.93 -14.20
C PRO A 63 8.50 48.80 -13.36
N ASP A 64 8.26 47.61 -13.93
CA ASP A 64 7.60 46.49 -13.24
C ASP A 64 8.34 45.13 -13.39
N ARG A 65 9.65 45.13 -13.13
CA ARG A 65 10.44 43.89 -13.16
C ARG A 65 10.04 42.92 -12.03
N SER A 66 9.72 43.47 -10.85
CA SER A 66 9.30 42.68 -9.68
C SER A 66 7.95 41.95 -9.89
N GLY A 67 6.97 42.60 -10.52
CA GLY A 67 5.69 41.99 -10.87
C GLY A 67 5.83 40.89 -11.92
N ALA A 68 6.67 41.09 -12.94
CA ALA A 68 6.96 40.07 -13.94
C ALA A 68 7.60 38.81 -13.33
N MET A 69 8.56 38.97 -12.40
CA MET A 69 9.14 37.84 -11.66
C MET A 69 8.11 37.10 -10.81
N LEU A 70 7.20 37.82 -10.15
CA LEU A 70 6.12 37.21 -9.37
C LEU A 70 5.22 36.38 -10.28
N ARG A 71 4.72 36.97 -11.38
CA ARG A 71 3.81 36.29 -12.31
C ARG A 71 4.47 35.08 -12.97
N LEU A 72 5.76 35.15 -13.28
CA LEU A 72 6.52 34.01 -13.77
C LEU A 72 6.59 32.88 -12.73
N GLY A 73 6.92 33.21 -11.47
CA GLY A 73 6.93 32.23 -10.38
C GLY A 73 5.57 31.58 -10.17
N LEU A 74 4.49 32.37 -10.20
CA LEU A 74 3.12 31.87 -10.10
C LEU A 74 2.73 30.98 -11.30
N ALA A 75 3.13 31.35 -12.51
CA ALA A 75 2.88 30.56 -13.73
C ALA A 75 3.62 29.21 -13.74
N TYR A 76 4.72 29.08 -12.98
CA TYR A 76 5.33 27.79 -12.73
C TYR A 76 4.53 26.97 -11.71
N LEU A 77 4.06 27.59 -10.62
CA LEU A 77 3.26 26.89 -9.61
C LEU A 77 1.94 26.33 -10.15
N THR A 78 1.38 26.94 -11.20
CA THR A 78 0.14 26.43 -11.84
C THR A 78 0.37 25.17 -12.69
N GLN A 79 1.62 24.81 -12.99
CA GLN A 79 1.94 23.60 -13.77
C GLN A 79 1.97 22.32 -12.91
N SER A 80 1.91 22.45 -11.57
CA SER A 80 1.76 21.34 -10.61
C SER A 80 2.74 20.18 -10.83
N SER A 81 4.00 20.49 -11.10
CA SER A 81 5.07 19.49 -11.23
C SER A 81 6.24 19.83 -10.29
N ALA A 82 6.95 18.81 -9.80
CA ALA A 82 8.07 19.01 -8.89
C ALA A 82 9.17 19.89 -9.48
N GLU A 83 9.41 19.75 -10.80
CA GLU A 83 10.36 20.59 -11.54
C GLU A 83 9.89 22.04 -11.63
N ALA A 84 8.60 22.26 -11.93
CA ALA A 84 8.03 23.60 -12.00
C ALA A 84 8.04 24.28 -10.63
N ASP A 85 7.70 23.54 -9.56
CA ASP A 85 7.78 24.04 -8.19
C ASP A 85 9.20 24.46 -7.79
N ALA A 86 10.23 23.70 -8.21
CA ALA A 86 11.62 24.05 -7.97
C ALA A 86 12.03 25.33 -8.69
N ARG A 87 11.59 25.49 -9.95
CA ARG A 87 11.82 26.72 -10.73
C ARG A 87 11.08 27.91 -10.14
N ALA A 88 9.82 27.74 -9.74
CA ALA A 88 9.03 28.75 -9.06
C ALA A 88 9.73 29.22 -7.78
N GLU A 89 10.17 28.28 -6.94
CA GLU A 89 10.86 28.59 -5.70
C GLU A 89 12.13 29.42 -5.94
N LEU A 90 12.94 29.05 -6.94
CA LEU A 90 14.15 29.78 -7.31
C LEU A 90 13.81 31.24 -7.67
N ILE A 91 12.84 31.45 -8.56
CA ILE A 91 12.46 32.78 -9.06
C ILE A 91 11.84 33.64 -7.95
N LEU A 92 10.98 33.05 -7.12
CA LEU A 92 10.36 33.77 -6.00
C LEU A 92 11.37 34.14 -4.91
N ARG A 93 12.39 33.31 -4.66
CA ARG A 93 13.51 33.66 -3.77
C ARG A 93 14.34 34.79 -4.34
N GLN A 94 14.70 34.72 -5.62
CA GLN A 94 15.42 35.78 -6.31
C GLN A 94 14.64 37.11 -6.29
N LEU A 95 13.32 37.08 -6.45
CA LEU A 95 12.46 38.25 -6.33
C LEU A 95 12.56 38.90 -4.94
N ILE A 96 12.53 38.09 -3.88
CA ILE A 96 12.65 38.59 -2.50
C ILE A 96 14.04 39.17 -2.24
N GLU A 97 15.09 38.55 -2.80
CA GLU A 97 16.47 39.01 -2.66
C GLU A 97 16.72 40.32 -3.42
N GLN A 98 16.18 40.46 -4.64
CA GLN A 98 16.40 41.63 -5.49
C GLN A 98 15.47 42.81 -5.17
N TYR A 99 14.25 42.54 -4.70
CA TYR A 99 13.22 43.56 -4.44
C TYR A 99 12.54 43.37 -3.08
N PRO A 100 13.27 43.37 -1.95
CA PRO A 100 12.77 42.95 -0.64
C PRO A 100 11.55 43.72 -0.12
N ASP A 101 11.44 45.01 -0.47
CA ASP A 101 10.38 45.91 0.00
C ASP A 101 9.21 46.04 -0.98
N SER A 102 9.23 45.31 -2.10
CA SER A 102 8.14 45.33 -3.08
C SER A 102 6.91 44.56 -2.59
N GLU A 103 5.72 45.00 -3.00
CA GLU A 103 4.46 44.24 -2.80
C GLU A 103 4.55 42.83 -3.42
N SER A 104 5.31 42.72 -4.52
CA SER A 104 5.59 41.45 -5.19
C SER A 104 6.42 40.50 -4.32
N ALA A 105 7.41 41.00 -3.56
CA ALA A 105 8.15 40.20 -2.60
C ALA A 105 7.28 39.75 -1.42
N GLN A 106 6.35 40.58 -0.94
CA GLN A 106 5.38 40.14 0.07
C GLN A 106 4.52 38.98 -0.44
N SER A 107 4.00 39.11 -1.67
CA SER A 107 3.24 38.05 -2.33
C SER A 107 4.07 36.77 -2.54
N ALA A 108 5.34 36.92 -2.93
CA ALA A 108 6.27 35.80 -3.08
C ALA A 108 6.53 35.05 -1.77
N ARG A 109 6.67 35.75 -0.63
CA ARG A 109 6.81 35.12 0.69
C ARG A 109 5.58 34.26 1.04
N ILE A 110 4.39 34.76 0.73
CA ILE A 110 3.13 34.01 0.93
C ILE A 110 3.11 32.77 0.04
N ALA A 111 3.44 32.91 -1.25
CA ALA A 111 3.49 31.81 -2.21
C ALA A 111 4.50 30.72 -1.77
N LEU A 112 5.71 31.10 -1.37
CA LEU A 112 6.72 30.17 -0.84
C LEU A 112 6.27 29.45 0.43
N THR A 113 5.55 30.15 1.31
CA THR A 113 4.98 29.53 2.52
C THR A 113 3.94 28.49 2.17
N ARG A 114 3.06 28.78 1.21
CA ARG A 114 2.05 27.84 0.70
C ARG A 114 2.72 26.63 0.03
N LEU A 115 3.71 26.85 -0.83
CA LEU A 115 4.47 25.79 -1.48
C LEU A 115 5.14 24.85 -0.46
N LYS A 116 5.79 25.40 0.57
CA LYS A 116 6.41 24.60 1.64
C LYS A 116 5.38 23.76 2.40
N ARG A 117 4.20 24.32 2.68
CA ARG A 117 3.10 23.58 3.34
C ARG A 117 2.56 22.47 2.44
N ALA A 118 2.35 22.75 1.15
CA ALA A 118 1.89 21.77 0.18
C ALA A 118 2.87 20.58 0.07
N ARG A 119 4.17 20.84 -0.08
CA ARG A 119 5.19 19.78 -0.12
C ARG A 119 5.24 18.94 1.15
N ARG A 120 5.10 19.57 2.33
CA ARG A 120 5.05 18.84 3.60
C ARG A 120 3.80 17.95 3.69
N ALA A 121 2.66 18.43 3.22
CA ALA A 121 1.43 17.64 3.17
C ALA A 121 1.60 16.44 2.22
N GLU A 122 2.10 16.67 1.01
CA GLU A 122 2.38 15.60 0.04
C GLU A 122 3.36 14.56 0.60
N GLN A 123 4.41 15.00 1.29
CA GLN A 123 5.36 14.10 1.93
C GLN A 123 4.72 13.28 3.06
N ALA A 124 3.88 13.93 3.89
CA ALA A 124 3.15 13.23 4.94
C ALA A 124 2.18 12.18 4.37
N GLU A 125 1.48 12.48 3.27
CA GLU A 125 0.62 11.52 2.58
C GLU A 125 1.41 10.32 2.04
N ARG A 126 2.60 10.56 1.47
CA ARG A 126 3.50 9.49 1.02
C ARG A 126 3.95 8.62 2.20
N ASP A 127 4.36 9.24 3.30
CA ASP A 127 4.80 8.52 4.51
C ASP A 127 3.64 7.69 5.11
N ASP A 128 2.43 8.24 5.11
CA ASP A 128 1.22 7.54 5.52
C ASP A 128 0.90 6.36 4.60
N SER A 129 1.07 6.50 3.28
CA SER A 129 0.86 5.40 2.34
C SER A 129 1.83 4.23 2.62
N VAL A 130 3.09 4.53 2.96
CA VAL A 130 4.09 3.55 3.35
C VAL A 130 3.72 2.88 4.67
N ARG A 131 3.22 3.66 5.64
CA ARG A 131 2.76 3.15 6.93
C ARG A 131 1.57 2.20 6.77
N VAL A 132 0.59 2.55 5.92
CA VAL A 132 -0.56 1.69 5.60
C VAL A 132 -0.09 0.38 4.97
N ALA A 133 0.77 0.42 3.95
CA ALA A 133 1.30 -0.79 3.31
C ALA A 133 2.01 -1.72 4.32
N ARG A 134 2.77 -1.15 5.25
CA ARG A 134 3.42 -1.92 6.33
C ARG A 134 2.39 -2.58 7.26
N LEU A 135 1.34 -1.85 7.65
CA LEU A 135 0.27 -2.40 8.49
C LEU A 135 -0.49 -3.51 7.78
N GLU A 136 -0.79 -3.36 6.49
CA GLU A 136 -1.44 -4.39 5.69
C GLU A 136 -0.62 -5.68 5.63
N TYR A 137 0.70 -5.57 5.45
CA TYR A 137 1.60 -6.71 5.49
C TYR A 137 1.53 -7.47 6.83
N VAL A 138 1.61 -6.72 7.95
CA VAL A 138 1.54 -7.28 9.30
C VAL A 138 0.18 -7.92 9.59
N LEU A 139 -0.92 -7.23 9.25
CA LEU A 139 -2.28 -7.76 9.39
C LEU A 139 -2.47 -9.03 8.57
N GLY A 140 -1.89 -9.11 7.37
CA GLY A 140 -1.89 -10.32 6.55
C GLY A 140 -1.21 -11.50 7.25
N ALA A 141 -0.09 -11.27 7.93
CA ALA A 141 0.60 -12.28 8.74
C ALA A 141 -0.27 -12.79 9.90
N TYR A 142 -0.87 -11.87 10.66
CA TYR A 142 -1.77 -12.23 11.76
C TYR A 142 -3.01 -12.99 11.30
N ARG A 143 -3.62 -12.60 10.16
CA ARG A 143 -4.76 -13.33 9.57
C ARG A 143 -4.39 -14.78 9.24
N ARG A 144 -3.20 -15.01 8.67
CA ARG A 144 -2.72 -16.38 8.41
C ARG A 144 -2.52 -17.18 9.69
N GLN A 145 -1.94 -16.56 10.72
CA GLN A 145 -1.77 -17.20 12.03
C GLN A 145 -3.13 -17.58 12.64
N LEU A 146 -4.09 -16.66 12.65
CA LEU A 146 -5.44 -16.89 13.17
C LEU A 146 -6.16 -18.03 12.44
N LYS A 147 -6.01 -18.11 11.12
CA LYS A 147 -6.56 -19.23 10.33
C LYS A 147 -5.98 -20.57 10.79
N ARG A 148 -4.65 -20.68 10.88
CA ARG A 148 -3.97 -21.90 11.35
C ARG A 148 -4.39 -22.29 12.77
N THR A 149 -4.49 -21.31 13.68
CA THR A 149 -4.91 -21.61 15.06
C THR A 149 -6.35 -22.09 15.11
N ARG A 150 -7.25 -21.53 14.28
CA ARG A 150 -8.64 -22.00 14.19
C ARG A 150 -8.72 -23.42 13.64
N GLU A 151 -7.98 -23.73 12.58
CA GLU A 151 -7.92 -25.09 12.01
C GLU A 151 -7.42 -26.10 13.05
N ARG A 152 -6.37 -25.75 13.81
CA ARG A 152 -5.87 -26.59 14.91
C ARG A 152 -6.89 -26.80 16.02
N LEU A 153 -7.67 -25.77 16.36
CA LEU A 153 -8.71 -25.88 17.38
C LEU A 153 -9.87 -26.78 16.93
N VAL A 154 -10.24 -26.73 15.66
CA VAL A 154 -11.26 -27.63 15.08
C VAL A 154 -10.76 -29.07 15.13
N ALA A 155 -9.55 -29.33 14.62
CA ALA A 155 -8.95 -30.67 14.64
C ALA A 155 -8.81 -31.24 16.07
N TYR A 156 -8.45 -30.39 17.04
CA TYR A 156 -8.37 -30.80 18.44
C TYR A 156 -9.74 -31.18 19.03
N ARG A 157 -10.80 -30.46 18.66
CA ARG A 157 -12.17 -30.77 19.11
C ARG A 157 -12.65 -32.09 18.54
N GLU A 158 -12.42 -32.33 17.25
CA GLU A 158 -12.77 -33.58 16.57
C GLU A 158 -12.03 -34.77 17.19
N ALA A 159 -10.72 -34.65 17.39
CA ALA A 159 -9.93 -35.70 18.05
C ALA A 159 -10.42 -36.00 19.48
N ASN A 160 -10.83 -34.98 20.23
CA ASN A 160 -11.40 -35.17 21.56
C ASN A 160 -12.78 -35.83 21.53
N THR A 161 -13.62 -35.54 20.53
CA THR A 161 -14.92 -36.22 20.38
C THR A 161 -14.74 -37.69 20.04
N ASP A 162 -13.80 -38.00 19.15
CA ASP A 162 -13.48 -39.38 18.75
C ASP A 162 -12.95 -40.17 19.94
N ALA A 163 -11.94 -39.64 20.63
CA ALA A 163 -11.38 -40.27 21.83
C ALA A 163 -12.43 -40.44 22.95
N SER A 164 -13.37 -39.50 23.09
CA SER A 164 -14.48 -39.65 24.04
C SER A 164 -15.41 -40.80 23.65
N SER A 165 -15.68 -40.98 22.35
CA SER A 165 -16.52 -42.08 21.86
C SER A 165 -15.86 -43.44 22.08
N GLU A 166 -14.56 -43.56 21.81
CA GLU A 166 -13.78 -44.78 22.07
C GLU A 166 -13.70 -45.11 23.55
N ARG A 167 -13.51 -44.09 24.41
CA ARG A 167 -13.57 -44.30 25.87
C ARG A 167 -14.93 -44.85 26.29
N ALA A 168 -16.01 -44.35 25.70
CA ALA A 168 -17.37 -44.83 26.01
C ALA A 168 -17.59 -46.29 25.57
N THR A 169 -17.03 -46.72 24.44
CA THR A 169 -17.11 -48.13 24.01
C THR A 169 -16.28 -49.03 24.91
N MET A 170 -15.03 -48.65 25.22
CA MET A 170 -14.17 -49.40 26.14
C MET A 170 -14.79 -49.57 27.53
N VAL A 171 -15.47 -48.53 28.05
CA VAL A 171 -16.19 -48.62 29.33
C VAL A 171 -17.27 -49.70 29.29
N LYS A 172 -18.08 -49.76 28.22
CA LYS A 172 -19.11 -50.80 28.06
C LYS A 172 -18.50 -52.21 27.97
N GLU A 173 -17.38 -52.36 27.27
CA GLU A 173 -16.66 -53.64 27.18
C GLU A 173 -16.14 -54.09 28.54
N ILE A 174 -15.53 -53.19 29.31
CA ILE A 174 -15.07 -53.45 30.68
C ILE A 174 -16.24 -53.90 31.57
N GLU A 175 -17.39 -53.24 31.48
CA GLU A 175 -18.59 -53.64 32.22
C GLU A 175 -19.07 -55.04 31.83
N GLY A 176 -19.10 -55.35 30.53
CA GLY A 176 -19.44 -56.68 30.03
C GLY A 176 -18.47 -57.77 30.51
N LEU A 177 -17.17 -57.49 30.49
CA LEU A 177 -16.14 -58.41 31.00
C LEU A 177 -16.26 -58.63 32.51
N LYS A 178 -16.55 -57.58 33.29
CA LYS A 178 -16.81 -57.70 34.73
C LYS A 178 -18.00 -58.59 35.02
N LEU A 179 -19.08 -58.48 34.25
CA LEU A 179 -20.25 -59.35 34.41
C LEU A 179 -19.91 -60.82 34.13
N LYS A 180 -19.14 -61.10 33.06
CA LYS A 180 -18.68 -62.45 32.74
C LYS A 180 -17.78 -63.03 33.83
N LEU A 181 -16.83 -62.24 34.34
CA LEU A 181 -15.98 -62.64 35.46
C LEU A 181 -16.83 -63.05 36.67
N LYS A 182 -17.82 -62.22 37.04
CA LYS A 182 -18.73 -62.54 38.15
C LYS A 182 -19.53 -63.83 37.92
N GLN A 183 -19.97 -64.09 36.69
CA GLN A 183 -20.65 -65.35 36.33
C GLN A 183 -19.71 -66.55 36.46
N GLN A 184 -18.46 -66.41 36.01
CA GLN A 184 -17.45 -67.47 36.11
C GLN A 184 -17.08 -67.75 37.58
N GLU A 185 -16.94 -66.71 38.41
CA GLU A 185 -16.72 -66.86 39.85
C GLU A 185 -17.85 -67.67 40.50
N ALA A 186 -19.12 -67.35 40.19
CA ALA A 186 -20.27 -68.09 40.68
C ALA A 186 -20.30 -69.55 40.17
N GLN A 187 -19.88 -69.80 38.92
CA GLN A 187 -19.76 -71.16 38.37
C GLN A 187 -18.68 -71.97 39.08
N ILE A 188 -17.50 -71.38 39.31
CA ILE A 188 -16.41 -72.01 40.06
C ILE A 188 -16.88 -72.37 41.47
N GLU A 189 -17.59 -71.46 42.14
CA GLU A 189 -18.14 -71.72 43.48
C GLU A 189 -19.13 -72.89 43.46
N SER A 190 -20.03 -72.93 42.48
CA SER A 190 -20.96 -74.06 42.29
C SER A 190 -20.23 -75.38 42.06
N LEU A 191 -19.27 -75.42 41.15
CA LEU A 191 -18.48 -76.62 40.84
C LEU A 191 -17.67 -77.08 42.06
N SER A 192 -17.11 -76.15 42.84
CA SER A 192 -16.42 -76.46 44.09
C SER A 192 -17.36 -77.16 45.07
N LYS A 193 -18.58 -76.65 45.27
CA LYS A 193 -19.59 -77.28 46.14
C LYS A 193 -19.98 -78.67 45.66
N GLN A 194 -20.13 -78.86 44.36
CA GLN A 194 -20.40 -80.18 43.77
C GLN A 194 -19.25 -81.16 44.03
N LEU A 195 -18.00 -80.71 43.83
CA LEU A 195 -16.82 -81.52 44.08
C LEU A 195 -16.71 -81.95 45.55
N ASP A 196 -16.99 -81.05 46.48
CA ASP A 196 -16.99 -81.36 47.91
C ASP A 196 -18.10 -82.34 48.30
N ALA A 197 -19.27 -82.27 47.66
CA ALA A 197 -20.34 -83.25 47.85
C ALA A 197 -19.93 -84.65 47.36
N ILE A 198 -19.27 -84.75 46.21
CA ILE A 198 -18.75 -86.03 45.68
C ILE A 198 -17.69 -86.60 46.62
N LYS A 199 -16.74 -85.78 47.10
CA LYS A 199 -15.72 -86.21 48.07
C LYS A 199 -16.32 -86.82 49.33
N ARG A 200 -17.43 -86.27 49.84
CA ARG A 200 -18.14 -86.82 51.01
C ARG A 200 -18.72 -88.20 50.71
N ILE A 201 -19.33 -88.40 49.54
CA ILE A 201 -19.86 -89.70 49.12
C ILE A 201 -18.74 -90.76 49.02
N ASP A 202 -17.57 -90.39 48.51
CA ASP A 202 -16.44 -91.32 48.41
C ASP A 202 -15.82 -91.64 49.77
N LEU A 203 -15.78 -90.68 50.70
CA LEU A 203 -15.34 -90.91 52.09
C LEU A 203 -16.30 -91.84 52.86
N ASP A 204 -17.61 -91.73 52.63
CA ASP A 204 -18.61 -92.63 53.24
C ASP A 204 -18.59 -94.05 52.63
N ARG A 205 -17.88 -94.25 51.52
CA ARG A 205 -17.75 -95.54 50.81
C ARG A 205 -16.43 -96.27 51.06
N GLN A 206 -15.50 -95.69 51.83
CA GLN A 206 -14.30 -96.43 52.25
C GLN A 206 -14.67 -97.39 53.40
N PRO A 207 -14.49 -98.73 53.23
CA PRO A 207 -14.71 -99.68 54.31
C PRO A 207 -13.55 -99.64 55.33
N ASP A 208 -13.88 -99.81 56.61
CA ASP A 208 -12.95 -100.12 57.70
C ASP A 208 -12.23 -101.46 57.50
#